data_AF-A0A2M9BH06-F1
#
_entry.id   AF-A0A2M9BH06-F1
#
_cell.length_a   1.000
_cell.length_b   1.000
_cell.length_c   1.000
_cell.angle_alpha   90.00
_cell.angle_beta   90.00
_cell.angle_gamma   90.00
#
_symmetry.space_group_name_H-M   'P 1'
#
loop_
_entity.id
_entity.type
_entity.pdbx_description
1 polymer ?
#
loop_
_entity_poly.entity_id
_entity_poly.type
_entity_poly.pdbx_seq_one_letter_code
_entity_poly.pdbx_strand_id
1 'polypeptide(L)'
;MTSSPASPAAARPSRPPSVTSTTSGRGRAVGKKRQRRSEVVEYHGKKMNAYDRAVVQTAERMLGYQLTIVQGGYNAGGVSASAGTHDGGGALDLIPYDHAKKVKVFRELGCAAWHRKTLPGVWGEHIHVVIPGSPDMSPVAERQVIAYDNRRDGLAGNGPDRGPKRLPRDKIRFPPRWRISGTWYHTTRSVWSRSSPEMGGANHVRRAPAGTNMKITRTKTVGDREFGHRANGRWVQMSALEKGRIKQEDEDD
;
A
#
# COMPACT_ATOMS: atom_id res chain seq x y z
N MET A 1 -0.59 78.06 -16.60
CA MET A 1 0.88 78.25 -16.60
C MET A 1 1.41 77.37 -15.47
N THR A 2 1.90 76.18 -15.81
CA THR A 2 3.35 75.80 -15.82
C THR A 2 3.86 75.46 -14.41
N SER A 3 4.53 74.35 -14.11
CA SER A 3 5.03 73.20 -14.85
C SER A 3 5.47 72.15 -13.82
N SER A 4 5.46 70.87 -14.20
CA SER A 4 6.27 69.82 -13.58
C SER A 4 7.76 70.18 -13.58
N PRO A 5 8.56 69.45 -12.78
CA PRO A 5 9.84 68.98 -13.27
C PRO A 5 9.88 67.44 -13.31
N ALA A 6 10.41 66.95 -14.43
CA ALA A 6 10.77 65.56 -14.67
C ALA A 6 12.25 65.31 -14.32
N SER A 7 12.52 64.08 -13.84
CA SER A 7 13.65 63.16 -14.08
C SER A 7 15.09 63.68 -14.31
N PRO A 8 16.11 62.87 -13.93
CA PRO A 8 16.68 62.01 -14.97
C PRO A 8 17.00 60.56 -14.54
N ALA A 9 16.99 59.72 -15.57
CA ALA A 9 17.41 58.33 -15.60
C ALA A 9 18.94 58.16 -15.66
N ALA A 10 19.40 56.91 -15.45
CA ALA A 10 20.63 56.24 -15.95
C ALA A 10 21.19 55.33 -14.84
N ALA A 11 21.68 54.10 -15.03
CA ALA A 11 21.98 53.30 -16.20
C ALA A 11 22.13 51.82 -15.78
N ARG A 12 21.86 50.87 -16.71
CA ARG A 12 22.45 49.51 -16.69
C ARG A 12 23.84 49.59 -17.33
N PRO A 13 24.85 48.88 -16.80
CA PRO A 13 25.44 47.73 -17.49
C PRO A 13 25.92 46.67 -16.44
N SER A 14 26.37 45.45 -16.69
CA SER A 14 26.67 44.58 -17.83
C SER A 14 26.89 43.16 -17.24
N ARG A 15 26.71 42.13 -18.07
CA ARG A 15 27.06 40.73 -17.79
C ARG A 15 28.49 40.47 -18.30
N PRO A 16 29.35 39.75 -17.56
CA PRO A 16 30.08 38.61 -18.15
C PRO A 16 30.52 37.55 -17.10
N PRO A 17 31.26 36.48 -17.47
CA PRO A 17 31.16 35.60 -18.63
C PRO A 17 30.88 34.14 -18.22
N SER A 18 30.49 33.34 -19.22
CA SER A 18 30.53 31.88 -19.16
C SER A 18 31.98 31.41 -19.11
N VAL A 19 32.35 30.56 -18.14
CA VAL A 19 33.57 29.75 -18.21
C VAL A 19 33.22 28.32 -17.78
N THR A 20 33.45 27.42 -18.72
CA THR A 20 33.44 25.97 -18.59
C THR A 20 34.64 25.52 -17.74
N SER A 21 34.43 24.70 -16.73
CA SER A 21 35.49 23.87 -16.17
C SER A 21 34.92 22.54 -15.64
N THR A 22 35.21 21.51 -16.44
CA THR A 22 35.15 20.10 -16.13
C THR A 22 36.11 19.78 -14.98
N THR A 23 35.62 19.26 -13.85
CA THR A 23 36.41 18.33 -13.02
C THR A 23 35.51 17.25 -12.44
N SER A 24 35.88 16.03 -12.81
CA SER A 24 35.41 14.73 -12.36
C SER A 24 35.40 14.60 -10.83
N GLY A 25 34.23 14.27 -10.28
CA GLY A 25 34.06 13.64 -8.98
C GLY A 25 33.00 12.55 -9.09
N ARG A 26 33.40 11.32 -9.44
CA ARG A 26 32.54 10.14 -9.41
C ARG A 26 32.18 9.78 -7.97
N GLY A 27 31.25 10.54 -7.38
CA GLY A 27 30.43 10.06 -6.28
C GLY A 27 29.28 9.26 -6.87
N ARG A 28 29.40 7.93 -6.89
CA ARG A 28 28.32 7.03 -7.31
C ARG A 28 27.17 7.19 -6.31
N ALA A 29 26.26 8.12 -6.60
CA ALA A 29 25.01 8.23 -5.88
C ALA A 29 24.29 6.89 -6.02
N VAL A 30 24.25 6.13 -4.92
CA VAL A 30 23.42 4.93 -4.79
C VAL A 30 21.99 5.41 -4.98
N GLY A 31 21.48 5.26 -6.20
CA GLY A 31 20.11 5.58 -6.53
C GLY A 31 19.22 4.79 -5.58
N LYS A 32 18.63 5.46 -4.59
CA LYS A 32 17.50 4.92 -3.83
C LYS A 32 16.49 4.50 -4.88
N LYS A 33 16.31 3.19 -5.07
CA LYS A 33 15.21 2.64 -5.87
C LYS A 33 13.95 3.29 -5.32
N ARG A 34 13.36 4.25 -6.07
CA ARG A 34 12.01 4.73 -5.78
C ARG A 34 11.16 3.47 -5.78
N GLN A 35 10.69 3.04 -4.61
CA GLN A 35 9.64 2.04 -4.53
C GLN A 35 8.57 2.53 -5.51
N ARG A 36 8.30 1.76 -6.55
CA ARG A 36 7.22 2.10 -7.48
C ARG A 36 5.97 2.21 -6.60
N ARG A 37 5.45 3.44 -6.45
CA ARG A 37 4.19 3.69 -5.75
C ARG A 37 3.18 2.68 -6.28
N SER A 38 2.42 2.10 -5.36
CA SER A 38 1.40 1.15 -5.78
C SER A 38 0.40 1.86 -6.69
N GLU A 39 -0.13 1.14 -7.67
CA GLU A 39 -1.12 1.70 -8.58
C GLU A 39 -2.32 2.20 -7.76
N VAL A 40 -2.58 3.51 -7.83
CA VAL A 40 -3.71 4.15 -7.19
C VAL A 40 -4.91 3.98 -8.10
N VAL A 41 -5.97 3.41 -7.57
CA VAL A 41 -7.24 3.14 -8.25
C VAL A 41 -8.36 3.91 -7.57
N GLU A 42 -9.44 4.13 -8.29
CA GLU A 42 -10.69 4.63 -7.70
C GLU A 42 -11.64 3.44 -7.45
N TYR A 43 -12.19 3.37 -6.23
CA TYR A 43 -13.14 2.35 -5.83
C TYR A 43 -14.18 2.97 -4.90
N HIS A 44 -15.47 2.78 -5.21
CA HIS A 44 -16.59 3.50 -4.57
C HIS A 44 -16.39 5.02 -4.47
N GLY A 45 -15.85 5.64 -5.53
CA GLY A 45 -15.63 7.10 -5.61
C GLY A 45 -14.47 7.61 -4.75
N LYS A 46 -13.60 6.73 -4.24
CA LYS A 46 -12.46 7.09 -3.38
C LYS A 46 -11.17 6.47 -3.88
N LYS A 47 -10.07 7.21 -3.71
CA LYS A 47 -8.72 6.75 -4.06
C LYS A 47 -8.21 5.76 -3.02
N MET A 48 -7.60 4.68 -3.51
CA MET A 48 -6.89 3.69 -2.70
C MET A 48 -5.95 2.88 -3.59
N ASN A 49 -5.02 2.11 -3.04
CA ASN A 49 -4.24 1.20 -3.88
C ASN A 49 -4.92 -0.15 -4.08
N ALA A 50 -4.38 -0.95 -5.00
CA ALA A 50 -4.90 -2.28 -5.30
C ALA A 50 -4.94 -3.22 -4.07
N TYR A 51 -4.03 -3.07 -3.10
CA TYR A 51 -4.04 -3.88 -1.88
C TYR A 51 -5.20 -3.49 -0.96
N ASP A 52 -5.37 -2.19 -0.70
CA ASP A 52 -6.46 -1.66 0.10
C ASP A 52 -7.83 -2.05 -0.49
N ARG A 53 -7.97 -1.92 -1.82
CA ARG A 53 -9.18 -2.35 -2.55
C ARG A 53 -9.50 -3.81 -2.30
N ALA A 54 -8.51 -4.70 -2.36
CA ALA A 54 -8.72 -6.13 -2.15
C ALA A 54 -9.21 -6.43 -0.72
N VAL A 55 -8.73 -5.69 0.28
CA VAL A 55 -9.20 -5.79 1.66
C VAL A 55 -10.64 -5.30 1.78
N VAL A 56 -10.99 -4.15 1.20
CA VAL A 56 -12.37 -3.63 1.17
C VAL A 56 -13.32 -4.62 0.51
N GLN A 57 -12.98 -5.14 -0.67
CA GLN A 57 -13.79 -6.15 -1.37
C GLN A 57 -14.00 -7.42 -0.54
N THR A 58 -13.01 -7.81 0.25
CA THR A 58 -13.14 -8.97 1.14
C THR A 58 -14.07 -8.66 2.31
N ALA A 59 -13.98 -7.46 2.88
CA ALA A 59 -14.90 -7.01 3.92
C ALA A 59 -16.35 -6.97 3.41
N GLU A 60 -16.58 -6.45 2.20
CA GLU A 60 -17.90 -6.41 1.57
C GLU A 60 -18.50 -7.81 1.40
N ARG A 61 -17.70 -8.78 0.94
CA ARG A 61 -18.13 -10.18 0.85
C ARG A 61 -18.50 -10.78 2.20
N MET A 62 -17.74 -10.48 3.25
CA MET A 62 -18.02 -10.96 4.62
C MET A 62 -19.26 -10.28 5.23
N LEU A 63 -19.52 -9.03 4.87
CA LEU A 63 -20.64 -8.25 5.37
C LEU A 63 -21.95 -8.55 4.64
N GLY A 64 -21.86 -8.93 3.35
CA GLY A 64 -23.00 -9.18 2.47
C GLY A 64 -23.52 -7.92 1.77
N TYR A 65 -22.78 -6.82 1.79
CA TYR A 65 -23.17 -5.55 1.18
C TYR A 65 -21.95 -4.68 0.79
N GLN A 66 -22.16 -3.73 -0.11
CA GLN A 66 -21.16 -2.74 -0.50
C GLN A 66 -20.96 -1.67 0.58
N LEU A 67 -19.72 -1.25 0.78
CA LEU A 67 -19.37 -0.25 1.78
C LEU A 67 -19.49 1.16 1.20
N THR A 68 -20.14 2.06 1.95
CA THR A 68 -20.07 3.50 1.67
C THR A 68 -18.82 4.10 2.31
N ILE A 69 -17.87 4.49 1.48
CA ILE A 69 -16.60 5.08 1.90
C ILE A 69 -16.72 6.60 1.89
N VAL A 70 -16.53 7.22 3.04
CA VAL A 70 -16.57 8.68 3.23
C VAL A 70 -15.23 9.29 2.83
N GLN A 71 -14.13 8.63 3.20
CA GLN A 71 -12.77 9.07 2.89
C GLN A 71 -11.90 7.87 2.51
N GLY A 72 -11.15 7.98 1.42
CA GLY A 72 -10.13 6.99 1.02
C GLY A 72 -8.73 7.41 1.45
N GLY A 73 -7.72 6.75 0.89
CA GLY A 73 -6.33 7.18 0.99
C GLY A 73 -5.98 8.27 -0.03
N TYR A 74 -4.72 8.69 -0.03
CA TYR A 74 -4.15 9.70 -0.92
C TYR A 74 -4.88 11.05 -0.85
N ASN A 75 -5.34 11.41 0.34
CA ASN A 75 -6.05 12.66 0.65
C ASN A 75 -5.13 13.65 1.38
N ALA A 76 -3.93 13.87 0.84
CA ALA A 76 -2.90 14.70 1.45
C ALA A 76 -3.41 16.12 1.77
N GLY A 77 -3.48 16.46 3.05
CA GLY A 77 -3.97 17.77 3.52
C GLY A 77 -5.46 18.03 3.30
N GLY A 78 -6.23 17.03 2.84
CA GLY A 78 -7.64 17.21 2.51
C GLY A 78 -8.56 17.31 3.74
N VAL A 79 -8.15 16.73 4.87
CA VAL A 79 -8.86 16.85 6.16
C VAL A 79 -7.87 17.06 7.28
N SER A 80 -7.87 18.28 7.85
CA SER A 80 -6.99 18.67 8.96
C SER A 80 -7.14 17.76 10.18
N ALA A 81 -8.38 17.36 10.49
CA ALA A 81 -8.71 16.47 11.60
C ALA A 81 -8.11 15.06 11.47
N SER A 82 -7.75 14.63 10.25
CA SER A 82 -7.11 13.33 10.02
C SER A 82 -5.60 13.34 10.31
N ALA A 83 -5.01 14.51 10.59
CA ALA A 83 -3.59 14.68 10.96
C ALA A 83 -2.61 13.94 10.04
N GLY A 84 -2.93 13.83 8.75
CA GLY A 84 -2.10 13.16 7.75
C GLY A 84 -2.29 11.64 7.62
N THR A 85 -3.19 11.03 8.40
CA THR A 85 -3.43 9.57 8.38
C THR A 85 -3.79 9.07 6.97
N HIS A 86 -4.52 9.87 6.20
CA HIS A 86 -4.98 9.54 4.85
C HIS A 86 -4.08 10.08 3.73
N ASP A 87 -2.91 10.64 4.04
CA ASP A 87 -2.04 11.25 3.02
C ASP A 87 -1.44 10.22 2.05
N GLY A 88 -1.43 8.94 2.45
CA GLY A 88 -0.99 7.80 1.66
C GLY A 88 -2.08 6.73 1.52
N GLY A 89 -1.68 5.50 1.22
CA GLY A 89 -2.57 4.33 1.25
C GLY A 89 -2.87 3.86 2.66
N GLY A 90 -3.74 2.85 2.77
CA GLY A 90 -3.93 2.08 4.00
C GLY A 90 -4.79 2.74 5.05
N ALA A 91 -5.47 3.85 4.76
CA ALA A 91 -6.47 4.46 5.64
C ALA A 91 -7.76 4.74 4.88
N LEU A 92 -8.91 4.44 5.50
CA LEU A 92 -10.23 4.76 4.97
C LEU A 92 -11.25 4.96 6.08
N ASP A 93 -12.24 5.82 5.81
CA ASP A 93 -13.36 6.09 6.70
C ASP A 93 -14.67 5.64 6.07
N LEU A 94 -15.53 5.01 6.87
CA LEU A 94 -16.82 4.48 6.46
C LEU A 94 -17.95 5.14 7.22
N ILE A 95 -19.15 5.15 6.63
CA ILE A 95 -20.37 5.53 7.36
C ILE A 95 -20.61 4.59 8.56
N PRO A 96 -21.21 5.08 9.66
CA PRO A 96 -21.34 4.34 10.92
C PRO A 96 -22.46 3.29 10.94
N TYR A 97 -23.26 3.16 9.88
CA TYR A 97 -24.25 2.08 9.76
C TYR A 97 -23.60 0.71 10.06
N ASP A 98 -24.22 -0.12 10.91
CA ASP A 98 -23.72 -1.46 11.24
C ASP A 98 -22.25 -1.48 11.75
N HIS A 99 -21.87 -0.43 12.50
CA HIS A 99 -20.49 -0.22 12.96
C HIS A 99 -19.91 -1.42 13.71
N ALA A 100 -20.69 -2.09 14.56
CA ALA A 100 -20.20 -3.23 15.33
C ALA A 100 -19.76 -4.39 14.42
N LYS A 101 -20.56 -4.72 13.41
CA LYS A 101 -20.25 -5.79 12.45
C LYS A 101 -19.09 -5.40 11.54
N LYS A 102 -19.08 -4.17 11.02
CA LYS A 102 -17.99 -3.65 10.18
C LYS A 102 -16.65 -3.66 10.93
N VAL A 103 -16.61 -3.08 12.14
CA VAL A 103 -15.41 -3.09 12.98
C VAL A 103 -14.95 -4.52 13.24
N LYS A 104 -15.86 -5.43 13.59
CA LYS A 104 -15.54 -6.84 13.76
C LYS A 104 -14.89 -7.42 12.50
N VAL A 105 -15.55 -7.33 11.34
CA VAL A 105 -15.03 -7.88 10.07
C VAL A 105 -13.65 -7.32 9.71
N PHE A 106 -13.44 -6.01 9.82
CA PHE A 106 -12.12 -5.43 9.53
C PHE A 106 -11.05 -5.91 10.52
N ARG A 107 -11.38 -6.08 11.80
CA ARG A 107 -10.47 -6.68 12.79
C ARG A 107 -10.18 -8.15 12.49
N GLU A 108 -11.15 -8.91 11.97
CA GLU A 108 -10.96 -10.30 11.49
C GLU A 108 -10.07 -10.38 10.24
N LEU A 109 -10.05 -9.33 9.42
CA LEU A 109 -9.11 -9.15 8.31
C LEU A 109 -7.74 -8.61 8.75
N GLY A 110 -7.52 -8.43 10.06
CA GLY A 110 -6.26 -7.96 10.60
C GLY A 110 -6.04 -6.46 10.52
N CYS A 111 -7.07 -5.69 10.16
CA CYS A 111 -7.01 -4.23 10.16
C CYS A 111 -7.12 -3.68 11.59
N ALA A 112 -6.55 -2.50 11.81
CA ALA A 112 -6.90 -1.69 12.96
C ALA A 112 -8.19 -0.93 12.60
N ALA A 113 -9.26 -1.17 13.34
CA ALA A 113 -10.56 -0.56 13.03
C ALA A 113 -11.23 -0.07 14.30
N TRP A 114 -11.73 1.16 14.29
CA TRP A 114 -12.42 1.79 15.42
C TRP A 114 -13.69 2.47 14.95
N HIS A 115 -14.73 2.36 15.77
CA HIS A 115 -15.89 3.24 15.66
C HIS A 115 -15.55 4.55 16.39
N ARG A 116 -15.60 5.66 15.66
CA ARG A 116 -15.38 7.01 16.17
C ARG A 116 -16.74 7.67 16.33
N LYS A 117 -17.10 7.98 17.58
CA LYS A 117 -18.25 8.84 17.88
C LYS A 117 -17.96 10.26 17.39
N THR A 118 -19.03 11.00 17.08
CA THR A 118 -18.94 12.42 16.76
C THR A 118 -18.14 13.15 17.83
N LEU A 119 -17.16 13.94 17.39
CA LEU A 119 -16.44 14.89 18.23
C LEU A 119 -16.70 16.28 17.63
N PRO A 120 -17.55 17.10 18.28
CA PRO A 120 -17.92 18.41 17.75
C PRO A 120 -16.71 19.25 17.37
N GLY A 121 -16.75 19.87 16.19
CA GLY A 121 -15.67 20.71 15.67
C GLY A 121 -14.46 19.95 15.13
N VAL A 122 -14.44 18.61 15.22
CA VAL A 122 -13.30 17.79 14.76
C VAL A 122 -13.73 16.78 13.69
N TRP A 123 -14.71 15.91 13.98
CA TRP A 123 -15.21 14.93 13.02
C TRP A 123 -16.64 14.47 13.34
N GLY A 124 -17.38 14.06 12.31
CA GLY A 124 -18.64 13.34 12.45
C GLY A 124 -18.44 11.88 12.85
N GLU A 125 -19.51 11.19 13.22
CA GLU A 125 -19.48 9.76 13.52
C GLU A 125 -19.09 8.93 12.28
N HIS A 126 -18.11 8.04 12.43
CA HIS A 126 -17.61 7.20 11.33
C HIS A 126 -16.90 5.97 11.87
N ILE A 127 -16.51 5.07 10.96
CA ILE A 127 -15.63 3.95 11.27
C ILE A 127 -14.29 4.24 10.59
N HIS A 128 -13.25 4.34 11.40
CA HIS A 128 -11.89 4.56 10.93
C HIS A 128 -11.17 3.23 10.81
N VAL A 129 -10.63 2.92 9.63
CA VAL A 129 -9.92 1.67 9.34
C VAL A 129 -8.53 1.98 8.81
N VAL A 130 -7.53 1.34 9.41
CA VAL A 130 -6.15 1.31 8.95
C VAL A 130 -5.79 -0.11 8.55
N ILE A 131 -5.24 -0.27 7.35
CA ILE A 131 -4.94 -1.56 6.69
C ILE A 131 -3.42 -1.82 6.74
N PRO A 132 -2.90 -2.60 7.71
CA PRO A 132 -1.47 -2.85 7.86
C PRO A 132 -0.84 -3.44 6.60
N GLY A 133 0.36 -2.98 6.27
CA GLY A 133 1.11 -3.48 5.12
C GLY A 133 0.71 -2.89 3.76
N SER A 134 -0.14 -1.87 3.76
CA SER A 134 -0.38 -1.04 2.57
C SER A 134 0.93 -0.44 2.05
N PRO A 135 1.29 -0.58 0.75
CA PRO A 135 2.61 -0.20 0.24
C PRO A 135 2.99 1.27 0.39
N ASP A 136 1.99 2.15 0.37
CA ASP A 136 2.18 3.61 0.47
C ASP A 136 1.56 4.15 1.77
N MET A 137 1.53 3.36 2.84
CA MET A 137 0.96 3.75 4.13
C MET A 137 1.59 5.06 4.66
N SER A 138 0.77 5.97 5.17
CA SER A 138 1.28 7.18 5.81
C SER A 138 2.00 6.83 7.14
N PRO A 139 3.05 7.58 7.53
CA PRO A 139 3.71 7.35 8.82
C PRO A 139 2.77 7.47 10.03
N VAL A 140 1.70 8.27 9.91
CA VAL A 140 0.69 8.44 10.96
C VAL A 140 -0.21 7.20 11.05
N ALA A 141 -0.64 6.65 9.90
CA ALA A 141 -1.37 5.38 9.85
C ALA A 141 -0.54 4.23 10.44
N GLU A 142 0.76 4.15 10.16
CA GLU A 142 1.64 3.13 10.73
C GLU A 142 1.69 3.21 12.26
N ARG A 143 1.77 4.43 12.84
CA ARG A 143 1.70 4.63 14.29
C ARG A 143 0.39 4.13 14.88
N GLN A 144 -0.73 4.31 14.18
CA GLN A 144 -2.02 3.80 14.63
C GLN A 144 -2.10 2.28 14.61
N VAL A 145 -1.47 1.61 13.62
CA VAL A 145 -1.32 0.15 13.64
C VAL A 145 -0.53 -0.32 14.86
N ILE A 146 0.58 0.36 15.17
CA ILE A 146 1.40 0.04 16.37
C ILE A 146 0.58 0.25 17.65
N ALA A 147 -0.16 1.35 17.75
CA ALA A 147 -1.05 1.62 18.87
C ALA A 147 -2.11 0.51 19.03
N TYR A 148 -2.77 0.13 17.93
CA TYR A 148 -3.75 -0.95 17.90
C TYR A 148 -3.18 -2.29 18.37
N ASP A 149 -1.98 -2.65 17.90
CA ASP A 149 -1.28 -3.87 18.32
C ASP A 149 -0.95 -3.85 19.82
N ASN A 150 -0.74 -2.66 20.39
CA ASN A 150 -0.56 -2.43 21.84
C ASN A 150 -1.88 -2.25 22.61
N ARG A 151 -3.03 -2.59 22.00
CA ARG A 151 -4.39 -2.43 22.56
C ARG A 151 -4.76 -0.98 22.90
N ARG A 152 -4.31 -0.04 22.07
CA ARG A 152 -4.59 1.40 22.18
C ARG A 152 -5.48 1.90 21.05
N ASP A 153 -6.08 3.05 21.27
CA ASP A 153 -7.11 3.65 20.41
C ASP A 153 -6.56 4.40 19.18
N GLY A 154 -5.25 4.52 19.02
CA GLY A 154 -4.61 5.20 17.90
C GLY A 154 -4.85 6.72 17.84
N LEU A 155 -5.34 7.35 18.92
CA LEU A 155 -5.47 8.80 19.03
C LEU A 155 -4.25 9.41 19.73
N ALA A 156 -4.13 10.75 19.69
CA ALA A 156 -3.04 11.47 20.33
C ALA A 156 -2.89 11.16 21.83
N GLY A 157 -4.00 10.93 22.54
CA GLY A 157 -4.01 10.53 23.95
C GLY A 157 -3.63 9.06 24.22
N ASN A 158 -3.51 8.24 23.18
CA ASN A 158 -3.12 6.83 23.23
C ASN A 158 -3.88 6.03 24.31
N GLY A 159 -5.19 6.26 24.40
CA GLY A 159 -6.07 5.64 25.37
C GLY A 159 -6.25 4.14 25.10
N PRO A 160 -6.81 3.37 26.04
CA PRO A 160 -7.12 1.97 25.81
C PRO A 160 -8.17 1.80 24.70
N ASP A 161 -7.96 0.83 23.81
CA ASP A 161 -8.98 0.44 22.81
C ASP A 161 -10.16 -0.26 23.49
N ARG A 162 -11.34 0.37 23.42
CA ARG A 162 -12.59 -0.15 23.99
C ARG A 162 -13.45 -0.94 22.98
N GLY A 163 -12.97 -1.12 21.75
CA GLY A 163 -13.68 -1.85 20.70
C GLY A 163 -13.69 -3.37 20.89
N PRO A 164 -14.39 -4.12 20.01
CA PRO A 164 -14.43 -5.58 20.04
C PRO A 164 -13.04 -6.20 20.04
N LYS A 165 -12.74 -7.11 20.97
CA LYS A 165 -11.38 -7.68 21.12
C LYS A 165 -10.85 -8.20 19.79
N ARG A 166 -9.58 -7.88 19.51
CA ARG A 166 -8.82 -8.38 18.35
C ARG A 166 -8.87 -9.91 18.34
N LEU A 167 -9.09 -10.51 17.15
CA LEU A 167 -8.83 -11.94 17.01
C LEU A 167 -7.31 -12.21 17.16
N PRO A 168 -6.92 -13.36 17.72
CA PRO A 168 -5.55 -13.85 17.64
C PRO A 168 -5.01 -13.78 16.18
N ARG A 169 -3.72 -13.44 15.99
CA ARG A 169 -3.12 -13.20 14.65
C ARG A 169 -3.26 -14.39 13.71
N ASP A 170 -3.25 -15.59 14.26
CA ASP A 170 -3.47 -16.89 13.62
C ASP A 170 -4.89 -17.08 13.09
N LYS A 171 -5.86 -16.28 13.53
CA LYS A 171 -7.27 -16.33 13.06
C LYS A 171 -7.59 -15.28 12.00
N ILE A 172 -6.60 -14.50 11.55
CA ILE A 172 -6.77 -13.50 10.49
C ILE A 172 -6.95 -14.22 9.16
N ARG A 173 -8.10 -14.02 8.50
CA ARG A 173 -8.49 -14.89 7.38
C ARG A 173 -7.83 -14.56 6.03
N PHE A 174 -7.32 -13.36 5.76
CA PHE A 174 -6.61 -13.00 4.50
C PHE A 174 -5.91 -11.63 4.59
N PRO A 175 -4.71 -11.43 4.02
CA PRO A 175 -3.51 -12.11 4.48
C PRO A 175 -2.46 -11.15 5.07
N PRO A 176 -1.67 -11.65 6.03
CA PRO A 176 -0.48 -10.97 6.57
C PRO A 176 0.70 -10.96 5.58
N ARG A 177 1.44 -9.83 5.59
CA ARG A 177 2.83 -9.55 5.13
C ARG A 177 3.30 -10.22 3.82
N TRP A 178 3.46 -9.40 2.78
CA TRP A 178 4.28 -9.72 1.60
C TRP A 178 5.72 -10.07 2.01
N ARG A 179 6.23 -11.28 1.69
CA ARG A 179 7.68 -11.56 1.66
C ARG A 179 8.21 -11.27 0.25
N ILE A 180 9.03 -10.23 0.11
CA ILE A 180 9.79 -9.96 -1.11
C ILE A 180 10.93 -10.99 -1.14
N SER A 181 10.85 -11.95 -2.07
CA SER A 181 11.83 -13.05 -2.14
C SER A 181 12.91 -12.78 -3.17
N GLY A 182 12.59 -12.13 -4.31
CA GLY A 182 13.54 -11.88 -5.41
C GLY A 182 14.29 -13.13 -5.89
N THR A 183 13.85 -14.33 -5.48
CA THR A 183 14.61 -15.58 -5.57
C THR A 183 14.23 -16.32 -6.84
N TRP A 184 15.21 -16.99 -7.45
CA TRP A 184 14.99 -17.85 -8.60
C TRP A 184 14.56 -19.25 -8.16
N TYR A 185 13.61 -19.80 -8.91
CA TYR A 185 13.08 -21.14 -8.74
C TYR A 185 13.05 -21.85 -10.09
N HIS A 186 13.11 -23.17 -10.08
CA HIS A 186 12.79 -23.99 -11.26
C HIS A 186 11.60 -24.89 -10.94
N THR A 187 10.82 -25.22 -11.96
CA THR A 187 9.68 -26.12 -11.82
C THR A 187 10.14 -27.58 -11.82
N THR A 188 9.79 -28.35 -10.79
CA THR A 188 10.07 -29.81 -10.73
C THR A 188 9.10 -30.62 -11.58
N ARG A 189 7.92 -30.05 -11.84
CA ARG A 189 6.87 -30.60 -12.69
C ARG A 189 6.17 -29.48 -13.44
N SER A 190 5.43 -29.83 -14.48
CA SER A 190 4.58 -28.85 -15.17
C SER A 190 3.65 -28.13 -14.18
N VAL A 191 3.66 -26.80 -14.20
CA VAL A 191 2.82 -25.98 -13.30
C VAL A 191 1.94 -25.03 -14.09
N TRP A 192 0.68 -24.95 -13.70
CA TRP A 192 -0.25 -23.97 -14.26
C TRP A 192 -0.03 -22.61 -13.60
N SER A 193 0.13 -21.59 -14.44
CA SER A 193 0.15 -20.20 -13.98
C SER A 193 -1.27 -19.61 -13.93
N ARG A 194 -1.51 -18.77 -12.94
CA ARG A 194 -2.80 -18.14 -12.66
C ARG A 194 -2.69 -16.62 -12.69
N SER A 195 -3.73 -15.93 -13.16
CA SER A 195 -3.87 -14.47 -13.04
C SER A 195 -4.06 -14.05 -11.58
N SER A 196 -4.73 -14.88 -10.76
CA SER A 196 -4.88 -14.68 -9.32
C SER A 196 -4.93 -16.02 -8.57
N PRO A 197 -4.32 -16.14 -7.37
CA PRO A 197 -4.40 -17.33 -6.55
C PRO A 197 -5.71 -17.42 -5.74
N GLU A 198 -6.48 -16.33 -5.64
CA GLU A 198 -7.69 -16.21 -4.79
C GLU A 198 -8.99 -16.57 -5.50
N MET A 199 -8.97 -16.66 -6.83
CA MET A 199 -10.16 -16.91 -7.65
C MET A 199 -10.18 -18.39 -8.05
N GLY A 200 -11.14 -19.15 -7.50
CA GLY A 200 -11.33 -20.58 -7.80
C GLY A 200 -11.63 -20.84 -9.29
N GLY A 201 -11.17 -21.99 -9.79
CA GLY A 201 -11.61 -22.60 -11.05
C GLY A 201 -11.10 -22.01 -12.37
N ALA A 202 -11.26 -20.70 -12.62
CA ALA A 202 -11.32 -20.18 -14.00
C ALA A 202 -10.14 -19.29 -14.46
N ASN A 203 -8.90 -19.59 -14.04
CA ASN A 203 -7.75 -18.71 -14.31
C ASN A 203 -6.47 -19.44 -14.78
N HIS A 204 -6.55 -20.66 -15.31
CA HIS A 204 -5.37 -21.31 -15.90
C HIS A 204 -5.01 -20.65 -17.22
N VAL A 205 -4.02 -19.77 -17.21
CA VAL A 205 -3.69 -18.95 -18.40
C VAL A 205 -2.64 -19.63 -19.27
N ARG A 206 -1.59 -20.19 -18.68
CA ARG A 206 -0.54 -20.93 -19.40
C ARG A 206 0.13 -21.99 -18.52
N ARG A 207 0.43 -23.14 -19.11
CA ARG A 207 1.26 -24.20 -18.53
C ARG A 207 2.74 -23.83 -18.69
N ALA A 208 3.49 -23.82 -17.60
CA ALA A 208 4.95 -23.83 -17.63
C ALA A 208 5.43 -25.28 -17.58
N PRO A 209 6.23 -25.76 -18.56
CA PRO A 209 6.82 -27.10 -18.55
C PRO A 209 7.74 -27.32 -17.34
N ALA A 210 8.03 -28.58 -17.00
CA ALA A 210 9.07 -28.92 -16.03
C ALA A 210 10.44 -28.37 -16.51
N GLY A 211 11.34 -28.04 -15.57
CA GLY A 211 12.63 -27.41 -15.89
C GLY A 211 12.58 -25.90 -16.20
N THR A 212 11.41 -25.26 -16.17
CA THR A 212 11.30 -23.81 -16.43
C THR A 212 11.87 -23.00 -15.25
N ASN A 213 12.85 -22.15 -15.52
CA ASN A 213 13.36 -21.15 -14.56
C ASN A 213 12.41 -19.96 -14.44
N MET A 214 12.17 -19.50 -13.21
CA MET A 214 11.33 -18.33 -12.95
C MET A 214 11.74 -17.58 -11.69
N LYS A 215 11.75 -16.25 -11.80
CA LYS A 215 11.98 -15.36 -10.65
C LYS A 215 10.68 -15.14 -9.90
N ILE A 216 10.66 -15.52 -8.62
CA ILE A 216 9.55 -15.26 -7.71
C ILE A 216 9.86 -13.99 -6.95
N THR A 217 9.07 -12.97 -7.23
CA THR A 217 9.22 -11.62 -6.67
C THR A 217 8.58 -11.50 -5.30
N ARG A 218 7.46 -12.22 -5.08
CA ARG A 218 6.69 -12.22 -3.83
C ARG A 218 6.05 -13.59 -3.64
N THR A 219 5.85 -14.05 -2.41
CA THR A 219 5.02 -15.25 -2.13
C THR A 219 3.77 -14.88 -1.34
N LYS A 220 2.73 -15.72 -1.45
CA LYS A 220 1.43 -15.56 -0.78
C LYS A 220 0.84 -16.94 -0.49
N THR A 221 0.31 -17.13 0.71
CA THR A 221 -0.44 -18.35 1.08
C THR A 221 -1.94 -18.13 0.89
N VAL A 222 -2.60 -19.09 0.24
CA VAL A 222 -4.06 -19.11 -0.01
C VAL A 222 -4.57 -20.49 0.37
N GLY A 223 -5.34 -20.58 1.46
CA GLY A 223 -5.65 -21.87 2.10
C GLY A 223 -4.37 -22.59 2.52
N ASP A 224 -4.28 -23.89 2.24
CA ASP A 224 -3.09 -24.71 2.55
C ASP A 224 -2.01 -24.66 1.46
N ARG A 225 -2.13 -23.75 0.49
CA ARG A 225 -1.26 -23.69 -0.69
C ARG A 225 -0.50 -22.37 -0.73
N GLU A 226 0.82 -22.45 -0.90
CA GLU A 226 1.66 -21.29 -1.15
C GLU A 226 1.81 -21.03 -2.66
N PHE A 227 1.74 -19.75 -3.06
CA PHE A 227 1.88 -19.28 -4.42
C PHE A 227 2.98 -18.22 -4.55
N GLY A 228 3.77 -18.32 -5.60
CA GLY A 228 4.79 -17.35 -5.98
C GLY A 228 4.31 -16.43 -7.10
N HIS A 229 4.51 -15.13 -6.93
CA HIS A 229 4.28 -14.10 -7.93
C HIS A 229 5.52 -13.94 -8.82
N ARG A 230 5.37 -14.25 -10.09
CA ARG A 230 6.41 -14.11 -11.11
C ARG A 230 6.59 -12.64 -11.49
N ALA A 231 7.77 -12.30 -12.01
CA ALA A 231 8.03 -10.96 -12.54
C ALA A 231 7.07 -10.54 -13.68
N ASN A 232 6.47 -11.50 -14.38
CA ASN A 232 5.49 -11.26 -15.45
C ASN A 232 4.04 -11.10 -14.97
N GLY A 233 3.82 -10.89 -13.66
CA GLY A 233 2.48 -10.62 -13.11
C GLY A 233 1.63 -11.87 -12.84
N ARG A 234 2.18 -13.08 -13.00
CA ARG A 234 1.43 -14.34 -12.86
C ARG A 234 1.81 -15.13 -11.62
N TRP A 235 0.87 -15.91 -11.12
CA TRP A 235 1.02 -16.72 -9.91
C TRP A 235 1.25 -18.19 -10.25
N VAL A 236 2.10 -18.86 -9.49
CA VAL A 236 2.40 -20.30 -9.63
C VAL A 236 2.43 -20.95 -8.26
N GLN A 237 2.01 -22.21 -8.15
CA GLN A 237 2.01 -22.91 -6.87
C GLN A 237 3.45 -23.27 -6.47
N MET A 238 3.89 -22.86 -5.27
CA MET A 238 5.25 -23.04 -4.78
C MET A 238 5.60 -24.52 -4.56
N SER A 239 4.62 -25.37 -4.25
CA SER A 239 4.83 -26.82 -4.07
C SER A 239 5.14 -27.58 -5.38
N ALA A 240 5.29 -26.87 -6.50
CA ALA A 240 5.81 -27.40 -7.77
C ALA A 240 7.15 -26.76 -8.14
N LEU A 241 7.72 -25.96 -7.25
CA LEU A 241 8.95 -25.21 -7.44
C LEU A 241 10.02 -25.68 -6.46
N GLU A 242 11.24 -25.78 -6.94
CA GLU A 242 12.44 -25.93 -6.11
C GLU A 242 13.27 -24.66 -6.21
N LYS A 243 13.87 -24.27 -5.08
CA LYS A 243 14.70 -23.08 -5.01
C LYS A 243 15.96 -23.34 -5.82
N GLY A 244 16.09 -22.65 -6.94
CA GLY A 244 17.24 -22.80 -7.81
C GLY A 244 18.46 -22.14 -7.18
N ARG A 245 19.56 -22.90 -7.09
CA ARG A 245 20.89 -22.32 -6.89
C ARG A 245 21.41 -21.94 -8.27
N ILE A 246 20.91 -20.85 -8.85
CA ILE A 246 21.51 -20.31 -10.07
C ILE A 246 22.87 -19.75 -9.63
N LYS A 247 23.96 -20.40 -10.08
CA LYS A 247 25.28 -19.75 -10.11
C LYS A 247 25.06 -18.44 -10.86
N GLN A 248 25.44 -17.35 -10.21
CA GLN A 248 25.54 -16.05 -10.84
C GLN A 248 26.51 -16.23 -12.00
N GLU A 249 25.99 -16.53 -13.19
CA GLU A 249 26.76 -16.46 -14.43
C GLU A 249 26.79 -14.98 -14.79
N ASP A 250 28.03 -14.53 -14.97
CA ASP A 250 28.46 -13.16 -15.08
C ASP A 250 27.71 -12.41 -16.19
N GLU A 251 27.20 -11.23 -15.87
CA GLU A 251 26.83 -10.23 -16.87
C GLU A 251 28.13 -9.67 -17.47
N ASP A 252 28.70 -10.40 -18.43
CA ASP A 252 29.63 -9.87 -19.43
C ASP A 252 28.93 -9.89 -20.79
N ASP A 253 28.51 -8.70 -21.23
CA ASP A 253 28.55 -8.14 -22.61
C ASP A 253 27.62 -6.92 -22.76
#